data_AF-M0AG39-F1
#
_entry.id   AF-M0AG39-F1
#
_cell.length_a   1.000
_cell.length_b   1.000
_cell.length_c   1.000
_cell.angle_alpha   90.00
_cell.angle_beta   90.00
_cell.angle_gamma   90.00
#
_symmetry.space_group_name_H-M   'P 1'
#
loop_
_entity.id
_entity.type
_entity.pdbx_description
1 polymer ?
#
loop_
_entity_poly.entity_id
_entity_poly.type
_entity_poly.pdbx_seq_one_letter_code
_entity_poly.pdbx_strand_id
1 'polypeptide(L)'
;MDDDTANEILDGTYRALCKHGYAELTLQDIADETDKSKASIHYYYDTKEDLFTAFLEFMYGRYTDKVTGVTGASPQARLLSLLDVLLADGEDSPDTEFRTAMLEIRAQGPYNDGIREQLTKFDEFLYEELHSIIEAGIEREEFNEHVDPDLAAEFLTTMISGAHTRRVAVDYSMDRLHETVRAYVEQHLSPEPLEVSH
;
A
#
# COMPACT_ATOMS: atom_id res chain seq x y z
N MET A 1 22.58 15.65 -6.09
CA MET A 1 23.68 15.59 -5.10
C MET A 1 23.12 15.40 -3.70
N ASP A 2 22.30 16.33 -3.18
CA ASP A 2 21.67 16.17 -1.85
C ASP A 2 20.52 15.15 -1.87
N ASP A 3 19.61 15.24 -2.86
CA ASP A 3 18.54 14.25 -3.08
C ASP A 3 19.07 12.83 -3.34
N ASP A 4 20.17 12.69 -4.09
CA ASP A 4 20.76 11.36 -4.34
C ASP A 4 21.27 10.74 -3.04
N THR A 5 21.82 11.56 -2.13
CA THR A 5 22.31 11.09 -0.83
C THR A 5 21.16 10.77 0.11
N ALA A 6 20.12 11.60 0.13
CA ALA A 6 18.90 11.33 0.90
C ALA A 6 18.25 10.01 0.45
N ASN A 7 18.07 9.81 -0.87
CA ASN A 7 17.51 8.57 -1.42
C ASN A 7 18.37 7.35 -1.08
N GLU A 8 19.70 7.46 -1.12
CA GLU A 8 20.61 6.37 -0.72
C GLU A 8 20.42 5.98 0.76
N ILE A 9 20.22 6.97 1.65
CA ILE A 9 19.92 6.74 3.07
C ILE A 9 18.55 6.06 3.23
N LEU A 10 17.53 6.49 2.48
CA LEU A 10 16.19 5.91 2.55
C LEU A 10 16.16 4.47 1.99
N ASP A 11 16.93 4.18 0.94
CA ASP A 11 17.13 2.82 0.44
C ASP A 11 17.88 1.93 1.42
N GLY A 12 18.89 2.48 2.12
CA GLY A 12 19.53 1.80 3.24
C GLY A 12 18.57 1.52 4.39
N THR A 13 17.69 2.47 4.68
CA THR A 13 16.65 2.35 5.71
C THR A 13 15.68 1.23 5.35
N TYR A 14 15.27 1.11 4.09
CA TYR A 14 14.47 -0.01 3.60
C TYR A 14 15.15 -1.35 3.91
N ARG A 15 16.43 -1.50 3.53
CA ARG A 15 17.17 -2.75 3.75
C ARG A 15 17.36 -3.08 5.22
N ALA A 16 17.67 -2.08 6.04
CA ALA A 16 17.88 -2.25 7.46
C ALA A 16 16.55 -2.63 8.16
N LEU A 17 15.42 -2.07 7.74
CA LEU A 17 14.09 -2.46 8.23
C LEU A 17 13.77 -3.93 7.94
N CYS A 18 14.07 -4.41 6.72
CA CYS A 18 13.87 -5.82 6.41
C CYS A 18 14.74 -6.75 7.27
N LYS A 19 15.90 -6.29 7.75
CA LYS A 19 16.79 -7.12 8.58
C LYS A 19 16.48 -7.06 10.07
N HIS A 20 16.05 -5.91 10.57
CA HIS A 20 16.00 -5.62 12.01
C HIS A 20 14.59 -5.31 12.52
N GLY A 21 13.60 -5.13 11.65
CA GLY A 21 12.29 -4.59 12.01
C GLY A 21 12.36 -3.12 12.44
N TYR A 22 11.22 -2.51 12.76
CA TYR A 22 11.14 -1.13 13.20
C TYR A 22 11.65 -0.94 14.64
N ALA A 23 11.28 -1.86 15.52
CA ALA A 23 11.49 -1.73 16.96
C ALA A 23 12.98 -1.68 17.33
N GLU A 24 13.78 -2.59 16.76
CA GLU A 24 15.22 -2.70 17.06
C GLU A 24 16.10 -1.84 16.16
N LEU A 25 15.54 -1.19 15.13
CA LEU A 25 16.32 -0.39 14.17
C LEU A 25 17.06 0.77 14.83
N THR A 26 18.36 0.83 14.58
CA THR A 26 19.25 1.92 14.96
C THR A 26 19.83 2.65 13.74
N LEU A 27 20.32 3.89 13.94
CA LEU A 27 21.05 4.61 12.89
C LEU A 27 22.37 3.91 12.49
N GLN A 28 22.91 3.02 13.34
CA GLN A 28 24.09 2.25 12.97
C GLN A 28 23.73 1.16 11.96
N ASP A 29 22.60 0.47 12.15
CA ASP A 29 22.14 -0.56 11.21
C ASP A 29 21.89 0.05 9.83
N ILE A 30 21.36 1.28 9.76
CA ILE A 30 21.18 2.00 8.50
C ILE A 30 22.53 2.38 7.88
N ALA A 31 23.48 2.88 8.69
CA ALA A 31 24.82 3.19 8.22
C ALA A 31 25.50 1.94 7.62
N ASP A 32 25.30 0.77 8.24
CA ASP A 32 25.87 -0.50 7.77
C ASP A 32 25.24 -0.98 6.44
N GLU A 33 24.06 -0.48 6.09
CA GLU A 33 23.39 -0.74 4.80
C GLU A 33 23.69 0.31 3.72
N THR A 34 24.51 1.32 3.99
CA THR A 34 24.82 2.43 3.04
C THR A 34 26.31 2.73 2.99
N ASP A 35 26.75 3.54 2.02
CA ASP A 35 28.11 4.09 2.04
C ASP A 35 28.22 5.33 2.96
N LYS A 36 27.19 5.63 3.77
CA LYS A 36 27.13 6.81 4.63
C LYS A 36 27.48 6.49 6.07
N SER A 37 28.17 7.42 6.70
CA SER A 37 28.44 7.33 8.14
C SER A 37 27.18 7.64 8.95
N LYS A 38 27.10 7.11 10.18
CA LYS A 38 26.07 7.47 11.16
C LYS A 38 25.97 8.99 11.38
N ALA A 39 27.10 9.70 11.37
CA ALA A 39 27.12 11.16 11.51
C ALA A 39 26.51 11.86 10.29
N SER A 40 26.71 11.32 9.10
CA SER A 40 26.07 11.80 7.87
C SER A 40 24.57 11.58 7.92
N ILE A 41 24.09 10.42 8.35
CA ILE A 41 22.65 10.15 8.47
C ILE A 41 21.99 11.11 9.47
N HIS A 42 22.63 11.34 10.63
CA HIS A 42 22.14 12.31 11.62
C HIS A 42 22.14 13.75 11.08
N TYR A 43 23.03 14.10 10.15
CA TYR A 43 23.01 15.42 9.51
C TYR A 43 21.77 15.62 8.62
N TYR A 44 21.26 14.56 7.98
CA TYR A 44 20.03 14.62 7.19
C TYR A 44 18.78 14.49 8.04
N TYR A 45 18.83 13.68 9.10
CA TYR A 45 17.69 13.34 9.93
C TYR A 45 18.07 13.45 11.41
N ASP A 46 17.59 14.50 12.06
CA ASP A 46 17.89 14.79 13.47
C ASP A 46 17.30 13.74 14.42
N THR A 47 16.15 13.18 14.08
CA THR A 47 15.48 12.15 14.87
C THR A 47 15.10 10.92 14.05
N LYS A 48 14.84 9.80 14.75
CA LYS A 48 14.26 8.59 14.14
C LYS A 48 12.92 8.94 13.48
N GLU A 49 12.14 9.85 14.09
CA GLU A 49 10.83 10.28 13.57
C GLU A 49 10.94 11.03 12.24
N ASP A 50 11.90 11.96 12.13
CA ASP A 50 12.15 12.69 10.88
C ASP A 50 12.56 11.74 9.76
N LEU A 51 13.44 10.79 10.07
CA LEU A 51 13.85 9.75 9.13
C LEU A 51 12.66 8.90 8.67
N PHE A 52 11.79 8.44 9.59
CA PHE A 52 10.64 7.62 9.21
C PHE A 52 9.57 8.39 8.45
N THR A 53 9.40 9.67 8.76
CA THR A 53 8.50 10.54 7.99
C THR A 53 8.99 10.68 6.55
N ALA A 54 10.28 10.97 6.36
CA ALA A 54 10.89 11.05 5.03
C ALA A 54 10.89 9.68 4.30
N PHE A 55 11.12 8.60 5.05
CA PHE A 55 11.04 7.24 4.51
C PHE A 55 9.64 6.89 4.01
N LEU A 56 8.60 7.23 4.77
CA LEU A 56 7.22 7.01 4.35
C LEU A 56 6.87 7.88 3.13
N GLU A 57 7.34 9.11 3.06
CA GLU A 57 7.17 9.96 1.86
C GLU A 57 7.85 9.36 0.62
N PHE A 58 9.05 8.82 0.79
CA PHE A 58 9.74 8.10 -0.28
C PHE A 58 9.01 6.82 -0.72
N MET A 59 8.51 6.05 0.25
CA MET A 59 7.68 4.87 -0.03
C MET A 59 6.34 5.25 -0.66
N TYR A 60 5.79 6.42 -0.34
CA TYR A 60 4.55 6.93 -0.90
C TYR A 60 4.70 7.13 -2.41
N GLY A 61 5.76 7.79 -2.87
CA GLY A 61 6.03 7.93 -4.31
C GLY A 61 6.11 6.59 -5.04
N ARG A 62 6.83 5.61 -4.48
CA ARG A 62 6.90 4.25 -5.05
C ARG A 62 5.55 3.56 -5.09
N TYR A 63 4.75 3.73 -4.05
CA TYR A 63 3.42 3.16 -3.95
C TYR A 63 2.46 3.76 -4.97
N THR A 64 2.40 5.09 -5.07
CA THR A 64 1.56 5.78 -6.05
C THR A 64 1.96 5.45 -7.47
N ASP A 65 3.26 5.38 -7.78
CA ASP A 65 3.75 4.97 -9.10
C ASP A 65 3.33 3.54 -9.44
N LYS A 66 3.42 2.63 -8.46
CA LYS A 66 2.98 1.24 -8.64
C LYS A 66 1.49 1.13 -8.90
N VAL A 67 0.65 1.85 -8.16
CA VAL A 67 -0.81 1.83 -8.28
C VAL A 67 -1.28 2.51 -9.56
N THR A 68 -0.79 3.71 -9.86
CA THR A 68 -1.15 4.44 -11.09
C THR A 68 -0.61 3.75 -12.35
N GLY A 69 0.49 3.02 -12.24
CA GLY A 69 1.04 2.20 -13.33
C GLY A 69 0.17 1.00 -13.71
N VAL A 70 -0.82 0.63 -12.88
CA VAL A 70 -1.75 -0.46 -13.20
C VAL A 70 -2.76 0.01 -14.24
N THR A 71 -2.73 -0.64 -15.40
CA THR A 71 -3.62 -0.38 -16.52
C THR A 71 -4.58 -1.54 -16.77
N GLY A 72 -5.69 -1.25 -17.43
CA GLY A 72 -6.68 -2.24 -17.86
C GLY A 72 -7.44 -1.74 -19.09
N ALA A 73 -7.94 -2.67 -19.91
CA ALA A 73 -8.70 -2.34 -21.12
C ALA A 73 -10.08 -1.70 -20.82
N SER A 74 -10.55 -1.83 -19.58
CA SER A 74 -11.83 -1.38 -19.07
C SER A 74 -11.70 -1.08 -17.56
N PRO A 75 -12.57 -0.27 -16.92
CA PRO A 75 -12.57 -0.09 -15.47
C PRO A 75 -12.63 -1.41 -14.69
N GLN A 76 -13.46 -2.36 -15.10
CA GLN A 76 -13.50 -3.68 -14.47
C GLN A 76 -12.16 -4.40 -14.56
N ALA A 77 -11.55 -4.42 -15.75
CA ALA A 77 -10.23 -5.03 -15.92
C ALA A 77 -9.14 -4.31 -15.10
N ARG A 78 -9.20 -2.97 -15.01
CA ARG A 78 -8.26 -2.18 -14.21
C ARG A 78 -8.41 -2.47 -12.72
N LEU A 79 -9.65 -2.59 -12.21
CA LEU A 79 -9.91 -2.96 -10.82
C LEU A 79 -9.32 -4.33 -10.48
N LEU A 80 -9.57 -5.33 -11.32
CA LEU A 80 -9.04 -6.68 -11.10
C LEU A 80 -7.51 -6.70 -11.13
N SER A 81 -6.88 -6.04 -12.11
CA SER A 81 -5.42 -5.90 -12.16
C SER A 81 -4.86 -5.20 -10.92
N LEU A 82 -5.55 -4.18 -10.41
CA LEU A 82 -5.11 -3.45 -9.23
C LEU A 82 -5.17 -4.35 -7.99
N LEU A 83 -6.23 -5.15 -7.85
CA LEU A 83 -6.36 -6.13 -6.77
C LEU A 83 -5.27 -7.21 -6.84
N ASP A 84 -4.93 -7.67 -8.04
CA ASP A 84 -3.81 -8.61 -8.26
C ASP A 84 -2.49 -8.02 -7.77
N VAL A 85 -2.24 -6.73 -8.06
CA VAL A 85 -1.01 -6.03 -7.67
C VAL A 85 -0.95 -5.75 -6.16
N LEU A 86 -2.07 -5.38 -5.55
CA LEU A 86 -2.15 -5.04 -4.12
C LEU A 86 -2.15 -6.28 -3.22
N LEU A 87 -2.68 -7.41 -3.70
CA LEU A 87 -2.80 -8.65 -2.92
C LEU A 87 -1.81 -9.75 -3.34
N ALA A 88 -0.82 -9.43 -4.19
CA ALA A 88 0.20 -10.37 -4.63
C ALA A 88 1.04 -10.96 -3.48
N ASP A 89 1.43 -12.22 -3.60
CA ASP A 89 2.30 -12.94 -2.65
C ASP A 89 3.37 -13.77 -3.40
N GLY A 90 4.23 -13.07 -4.14
CA GLY A 90 5.28 -13.67 -4.97
C GLY A 90 6.58 -12.83 -5.01
N GLU A 91 7.51 -13.19 -5.88
CA GLU A 91 8.86 -12.57 -5.98
C GLU A 91 8.81 -11.05 -6.21
N ASP A 92 7.77 -10.53 -6.86
CA ASP A 92 7.58 -9.09 -7.13
C ASP A 92 6.80 -8.35 -6.02
N SER A 93 6.43 -9.06 -4.94
CA SER A 93 5.72 -8.51 -3.79
C SER A 93 6.68 -8.22 -2.64
N PRO A 94 6.37 -7.26 -1.74
CA PRO A 94 7.25 -7.01 -0.60
C PRO A 94 7.38 -8.26 0.27
N ASP A 95 8.61 -8.57 0.68
CA ASP A 95 8.92 -9.71 1.54
C ASP A 95 8.21 -9.61 2.91
N THR A 96 8.12 -10.75 3.61
CA THR A 96 7.42 -10.85 4.90
C THR A 96 8.01 -9.90 5.93
N GLU A 97 9.33 -9.72 5.92
CA GLU A 97 10.07 -8.83 6.78
C GLU A 97 9.67 -7.36 6.56
N PHE A 98 9.57 -6.92 5.30
CA PHE A 98 9.11 -5.58 4.99
C PHE A 98 7.65 -5.36 5.43
N ARG A 99 6.77 -6.35 5.17
CA ARG A 99 5.37 -6.27 5.62
C ARG A 99 5.27 -6.18 7.14
N THR A 100 6.13 -6.90 7.85
CA THR A 100 6.22 -6.87 9.32
C THR A 100 6.67 -5.49 9.80
N ALA A 101 7.75 -4.95 9.24
CA ALA A 101 8.22 -3.61 9.55
C ALA A 101 7.13 -2.54 9.29
N MET A 102 6.38 -2.67 8.20
CA MET A 102 5.28 -1.75 7.88
C MET A 102 4.12 -1.87 8.89
N LEU A 103 3.81 -3.07 9.37
CA LEU A 103 2.82 -3.26 10.45
C LEU A 103 3.27 -2.56 11.74
N GLU A 104 4.55 -2.69 12.10
CA GLU A 104 5.12 -2.04 13.29
C GLU A 104 5.13 -0.51 13.20
N ILE A 105 5.46 0.04 12.02
CA ILE A 105 5.40 1.49 11.75
C ILE A 105 3.96 2.00 11.85
N ARG A 106 2.99 1.27 11.27
CA ARG A 106 1.56 1.64 11.38
C ARG A 106 1.10 1.71 12.83
N ALA A 107 1.59 0.81 13.69
CA ALA A 107 1.29 0.84 15.12
C ALA A 107 1.82 2.09 15.84
N GLN A 108 2.72 2.87 15.22
CA GLN A 108 3.22 4.14 15.76
C GLN A 108 2.34 5.34 15.42
N GLY A 109 1.44 5.24 14.44
CA GLY A 109 0.57 6.35 14.02
C GLY A 109 -0.18 7.03 15.19
N PRO A 110 -0.71 6.30 16.19
CA PRO A 110 -1.34 6.91 17.36
C PRO A 110 -0.43 7.80 18.22
N TYR A 111 0.89 7.65 18.12
CA TYR A 111 1.89 8.29 18.98
C TYR A 111 2.79 9.29 18.24
N ASN A 112 2.76 9.30 16.90
CA ASN A 112 3.62 10.13 16.07
C ASN A 112 2.82 10.76 14.93
N ASP A 113 2.67 12.09 14.97
CA ASP A 113 1.83 12.82 14.02
C ASP A 113 2.41 12.85 12.60
N GLY A 114 3.74 12.88 12.44
CA GLY A 114 4.38 12.82 11.12
C GLY A 114 4.16 11.48 10.43
N ILE A 115 4.31 10.38 11.17
CA ILE A 115 3.97 9.03 10.69
C ILE A 115 2.48 8.95 10.37
N ARG A 116 1.60 9.46 11.26
CA ARG A 116 0.16 9.45 11.03
C ARG A 116 -0.22 10.17 9.74
N GLU A 117 0.30 11.37 9.54
CA GLU A 117 0.03 12.18 8.35
C GLU A 117 0.44 11.43 7.07
N GLN A 118 1.63 10.83 7.06
CA GLN A 118 2.07 10.06 5.91
C GLN A 118 1.18 8.84 5.67
N LEU A 119 0.86 8.06 6.71
CA LEU A 119 -0.03 6.90 6.58
C LEU A 119 -1.43 7.29 6.07
N THR A 120 -1.96 8.44 6.49
CA THR A 120 -3.22 8.98 5.96
C THR A 120 -3.14 9.23 4.46
N LYS A 121 -2.02 9.75 3.94
CA LYS A 121 -1.84 9.95 2.49
C LYS A 121 -1.92 8.64 1.71
N PHE A 122 -1.32 7.55 2.19
CA PHE A 122 -1.44 6.24 1.54
C PHE A 122 -2.88 5.74 1.49
N ASP A 123 -3.61 5.93 2.59
CA ASP A 123 -4.99 5.47 2.75
C ASP A 123 -5.95 6.26 1.84
N GLU A 124 -5.87 7.59 1.90
CA GLU A 124 -6.64 8.51 1.04
C GLU A 124 -6.36 8.23 -0.44
N PHE A 125 -5.09 8.06 -0.82
CA PHE A 125 -4.74 7.78 -2.20
C PHE A 125 -5.33 6.45 -2.71
N LEU A 126 -5.29 5.38 -1.89
CA LEU A 126 -5.89 4.11 -2.28
C LEU A 126 -7.40 4.21 -2.44
N TYR A 127 -8.05 4.90 -1.49
CA TYR A 127 -9.49 5.18 -1.55
C TYR A 127 -9.86 5.89 -2.86
N GLU A 128 -9.19 6.99 -3.18
CA GLU A 128 -9.48 7.80 -4.38
C GLU A 128 -9.27 7.02 -5.67
N GLU A 129 -8.21 6.19 -5.77
CA GLU A 129 -7.99 5.36 -6.96
C GLU A 129 -9.08 4.28 -7.11
N LEU A 130 -9.49 3.63 -6.03
CA LEU A 130 -10.58 2.65 -6.05
C LEU A 130 -11.92 3.31 -6.39
N HIS A 131 -12.23 4.43 -5.75
CA HIS A 131 -13.42 5.23 -6.02
C HIS A 131 -13.51 5.62 -7.50
N SER A 132 -12.43 6.21 -8.04
CA SER A 132 -12.39 6.62 -9.44
C SER A 132 -12.59 5.46 -10.42
N ILE A 133 -12.04 4.28 -10.14
CA ILE A 133 -12.23 3.10 -10.98
C ILE A 133 -13.69 2.62 -10.93
N ILE A 134 -14.31 2.63 -9.74
CA ILE A 134 -15.70 2.20 -9.55
C ILE A 134 -16.66 3.16 -10.24
N GLU A 135 -16.50 4.47 -10.03
CA GLU A 135 -17.29 5.51 -10.68
C GLU A 135 -17.22 5.38 -12.21
N ALA A 136 -16.02 5.24 -12.77
CA ALA A 136 -15.83 5.04 -14.20
C ALA A 136 -16.47 3.74 -14.72
N GLY A 137 -16.51 2.68 -13.90
CA GLY A 137 -17.17 1.42 -14.24
C GLY A 137 -18.70 1.54 -14.26
N ILE A 138 -19.28 2.31 -13.34
CA ILE A 138 -20.71 2.63 -13.32
C ILE A 138 -21.08 3.47 -14.55
N GLU A 139 -20.32 4.54 -14.85
CA GLU A 139 -20.56 5.40 -16.02
C GLU A 139 -20.50 4.65 -17.36
N ARG A 140 -19.73 3.55 -17.41
CA ARG A 140 -19.55 2.72 -18.60
C ARG A 140 -20.46 1.48 -18.62
N GLU A 141 -21.39 1.38 -17.67
CA GLU A 141 -22.32 0.25 -17.51
C GLU A 141 -21.59 -1.10 -17.34
N GLU A 142 -20.34 -1.06 -16.89
CA GLU A 142 -19.53 -2.25 -16.54
C GLU A 142 -19.76 -2.69 -15.09
N PHE A 143 -20.23 -1.77 -14.25
CA PHE A 143 -20.70 -2.05 -12.90
C PHE A 143 -22.18 -1.68 -12.74
N ASN A 144 -22.84 -2.31 -11.76
CA ASN A 144 -24.24 -2.06 -11.44
C ASN A 144 -24.46 -0.60 -11.00
N GLU A 145 -25.42 0.09 -11.63
CA GLU A 145 -25.77 1.49 -11.36
C GLU A 145 -26.26 1.75 -9.93
N HIS A 146 -26.69 0.72 -9.20
CA HIS A 146 -27.14 0.82 -7.82
C HIS A 146 -25.99 0.73 -6.80
N VAL A 147 -24.77 0.50 -7.25
CA VAL A 147 -23.59 0.53 -6.37
C VAL A 147 -23.31 1.97 -5.96
N ASP A 148 -23.18 2.19 -4.66
CA ASP A 148 -22.65 3.42 -4.10
C ASP A 148 -21.11 3.38 -4.18
N PRO A 149 -20.47 4.25 -4.98
CA PRO A 149 -19.02 4.22 -5.19
C PRO A 149 -18.24 4.54 -3.90
N ASP A 150 -18.75 5.42 -3.04
CA ASP A 150 -18.11 5.76 -1.76
C ASP A 150 -18.07 4.53 -0.84
N LEU A 151 -19.20 3.84 -0.69
CA LEU A 151 -19.27 2.62 0.14
C LEU A 151 -18.42 1.47 -0.41
N ALA A 152 -18.39 1.30 -1.74
CA ALA A 152 -17.62 0.25 -2.37
C ALA A 152 -16.11 0.51 -2.26
N ALA A 153 -15.66 1.75 -2.46
CA ALA A 153 -14.27 2.15 -2.28
C ALA A 153 -13.82 1.97 -0.83
N GLU A 154 -14.60 2.47 0.14
CA GLU A 154 -14.34 2.33 1.57
C GLU A 154 -14.19 0.85 1.98
N PHE A 155 -15.10 0.00 1.50
CA PHE A 155 -15.07 -1.43 1.78
C PHE A 155 -13.80 -2.09 1.23
N LEU A 156 -13.43 -1.81 -0.02
CA LEU A 156 -12.25 -2.40 -0.65
C LEU A 156 -10.95 -1.91 0.01
N THR A 157 -10.83 -0.62 0.32
CA THR A 157 -9.70 -0.04 1.06
C THR A 157 -9.55 -0.72 2.43
N THR A 158 -10.65 -0.83 3.20
CA THR A 158 -10.66 -1.51 4.50
C THR A 158 -10.26 -2.97 4.39
N MET A 159 -10.78 -3.69 3.39
CA MET A 159 -10.48 -5.11 3.16
C MET A 159 -9.00 -5.33 2.80
N ILE A 160 -8.42 -4.49 1.93
CA ILE A 160 -7.01 -4.58 1.52
C ILE A 160 -6.08 -4.29 2.73
N SER A 161 -6.37 -3.24 3.49
CA SER A 161 -5.64 -2.91 4.72
C SER A 161 -5.73 -4.04 5.76
N GLY A 162 -6.91 -4.64 5.91
CA GLY A 162 -7.12 -5.81 6.76
C GLY A 162 -6.38 -7.07 6.27
N ALA A 163 -6.35 -7.30 4.96
CA ALA A 163 -5.61 -8.39 4.32
C ALA A 163 -4.12 -8.35 4.67
N HIS A 164 -3.47 -7.19 4.48
CA HIS A 164 -2.05 -7.03 4.83
C HIS A 164 -1.80 -7.29 6.31
N THR A 165 -2.68 -6.80 7.20
CA THR A 165 -2.56 -7.02 8.64
C THR A 165 -2.68 -8.51 8.98
N ARG A 166 -3.67 -9.21 8.43
CA ARG A 166 -3.90 -10.65 8.68
C ARG A 166 -2.78 -11.52 8.13
N ARG A 167 -2.22 -11.15 6.98
CA ARG A 167 -1.08 -11.87 6.38
C ARG A 167 0.13 -11.89 7.30
N VAL A 168 0.42 -10.77 7.98
CA VAL A 168 1.54 -10.68 8.92
C VAL A 168 1.17 -11.25 10.29
N ALA A 169 0.02 -10.86 10.84
CA ALA A 169 -0.31 -11.15 12.24
C ALA A 169 -0.67 -12.63 12.50
N VAL A 170 -1.26 -13.31 11.51
CA VAL A 170 -1.75 -14.69 11.67
C VAL A 170 -1.39 -15.59 10.49
N ASP A 171 -0.40 -15.21 9.69
CA ASP A 171 0.05 -15.93 8.49
C ASP A 171 -1.11 -16.31 7.55
N TYR A 172 -2.10 -15.41 7.41
CA TYR A 172 -3.27 -15.69 6.58
C TYR A 172 -2.89 -15.68 5.10
N SER A 173 -3.35 -16.68 4.35
CA SER A 173 -3.07 -16.82 2.92
C SER A 173 -3.55 -15.60 2.12
N MET A 174 -2.63 -14.95 1.41
CA MET A 174 -2.94 -13.86 0.48
C MET A 174 -3.77 -14.37 -0.71
N ASP A 175 -3.48 -15.55 -1.24
CA ASP A 175 -4.27 -16.16 -2.32
C ASP A 175 -5.75 -16.26 -1.95
N ARG A 176 -6.06 -16.67 -0.71
CA ARG A 176 -7.44 -16.72 -0.22
C ARG A 176 -8.07 -15.34 -0.09
N LEU A 177 -7.31 -14.33 0.33
CA LEU A 177 -7.81 -12.95 0.41
C LEU A 177 -8.11 -12.42 -0.98
N HIS A 178 -7.21 -12.68 -1.92
CA HIS A 178 -7.34 -12.32 -3.32
C HIS A 178 -8.58 -12.96 -3.97
N GLU A 179 -8.76 -14.28 -3.82
CA GLU A 179 -9.97 -15.00 -4.26
C GLU A 179 -11.25 -14.41 -3.64
N THR A 180 -11.21 -14.10 -2.33
CA THR A 180 -12.37 -13.55 -1.61
C THR A 180 -12.75 -12.17 -2.15
N VAL A 181 -11.78 -11.29 -2.38
CA VAL A 181 -12.04 -9.94 -2.88
C VAL A 181 -12.53 -9.98 -4.33
N ARG A 182 -11.96 -10.86 -5.17
CA ARG A 182 -12.43 -11.06 -6.54
C ARG A 182 -13.88 -11.55 -6.57
N ALA A 183 -14.22 -12.56 -5.78
CA ALA A 183 -15.60 -13.05 -5.67
C ALA A 183 -16.56 -11.97 -5.16
N TYR A 184 -16.11 -11.12 -4.21
CA TYR A 184 -16.91 -10.00 -3.74
C TYR A 184 -17.20 -9.00 -4.86
N VAL A 185 -16.18 -8.59 -5.62
CA VAL A 185 -16.32 -7.70 -6.77
C VAL A 185 -17.28 -8.29 -7.80
N GLU A 186 -17.09 -9.55 -8.17
CA GLU A 186 -17.97 -10.22 -9.13
C GLU A 186 -19.43 -10.29 -8.65
N GLN A 187 -19.67 -10.46 -7.34
CA GLN A 187 -21.01 -10.57 -6.80
C GLN A 187 -21.71 -9.21 -6.60
N HIS A 188 -20.97 -8.17 -6.21
CA HIS A 188 -21.55 -6.91 -5.75
C HIS A 188 -21.39 -5.75 -6.73
N LEU A 189 -20.40 -5.82 -7.62
CA LEU A 189 -20.16 -4.78 -8.63
C LEU A 189 -20.69 -5.18 -10.01
N SER A 190 -20.81 -6.47 -10.34
CA SER A 190 -21.27 -6.88 -11.68
C SER A 190 -22.69 -6.39 -11.99
N PRO A 191 -22.97 -6.00 -13.25
CA PRO A 191 -24.30 -5.59 -13.67
C PRO A 191 -25.30 -6.74 -13.47
N GLU A 192 -26.55 -6.39 -13.14
CA GLU A 192 -27.61 -7.41 -13.09
C GLU A 192 -27.71 -8.11 -14.45
N PRO A 193 -27.91 -9.45 -14.47
CA PRO A 193 -28.14 -10.14 -15.72
C PRO A 193 -29.37 -9.54 -16.38
N LEU A 194 -29.19 -8.98 -17.60
CA LEU A 194 -30.28 -8.46 -18.42
C LEU A 194 -31.42 -9.48 -18.43
N GLU A 195 -32.55 -9.14 -17.82
CA GLU A 195 -33.76 -9.96 -17.94
C GLU A 195 -34.08 -10.06 -19.43
N VAL A 196 -33.79 -11.23 -20.02
CA VAL A 196 -34.17 -11.52 -21.40
C VAL A 196 -35.69 -11.61 -21.40
N SER A 197 -36.35 -10.50 -21.75
CA SER A 197 -37.80 -10.48 -21.96
C SER A 197 -38.13 -11.50 -23.05
N HIS A 198 -38.74 -12.62 -22.65
CA HIS A 198 -39.32 -13.62 -23.54
C HIS A 198 -40.59 -13.13 -24.22
#